data_AF-A0A2J8MVJ8-F1
#
_entry.id   AF-A0A2J8MVJ8-F1
#
_cell.length_a   1.000
_cell.length_b   1.000
_cell.length_c   1.000
_cell.angle_alpha   90.00
_cell.angle_beta   90.00
_cell.angle_gamma   90.00
#
_symmetry.space_group_name_H-M   'P 1'
#
loop_
_entity.id
_entity.type
_entity.pdbx_description
1 polymer ?
#
loop_
_entity_poly.entity_id
_entity_poly.type
_entity_poly.pdbx_seq_one_letter_code
_entity_poly.pdbx_strand_id
1 'polypeptide(L)'
;ITTPGSIALAQAQAQAQVPAKAPLAGQVSTMVTTSTTTTVAKTVTVTRPTGVSFKKDVPPSINTTNIDTLLVATDQTERIVEPPENIQEKIAFIFNNLSQSNMTQKVEELKETVKEEFMPWVSQYLVMKRVSIEPNFHSLYSNFLDTLKNPEFNKMVLNETYRNIKDLDVKSLLLEAYVKGQQELLYVVPFVAKVLESSIRSVVFRPPNPWTMAIMNVLAELHQEHDLKLNLKFEIEVLC
;
A
#
# COMPACT_ATOMS: atom_id res chain seq x y z
N ILE A 1 -35.02 72.14 18.84
CA ILE A 1 -34.59 71.21 19.92
C ILE A 1 -33.07 71.11 19.86
N THR A 2 -32.41 70.75 20.96
CA THR A 2 -31.00 71.07 21.27
C THR A 2 -29.93 70.19 20.60
N THR A 3 -28.70 70.71 20.60
CA THR A 3 -27.45 70.12 20.07
C THR A 3 -26.67 69.34 21.19
N PRO A 4 -25.36 68.95 21.12
CA PRO A 4 -24.95 67.59 21.52
C PRO A 4 -23.88 67.48 22.65
N GLY A 5 -23.43 66.24 22.93
CA GLY A 5 -22.18 65.88 23.63
C GLY A 5 -21.72 64.46 23.18
N SER A 6 -20.44 64.09 22.99
CA SER A 6 -19.23 64.24 23.85
C SER A 6 -19.31 63.31 25.07
N ILE A 7 -18.35 62.44 25.42
CA ILE A 7 -16.86 62.43 25.40
C ILE A 7 -16.40 60.95 25.18
N ALA A 8 -15.35 60.53 24.45
CA ALA A 8 -14.02 61.04 24.04
C ALA A 8 -12.82 60.70 24.97
N LEU A 9 -11.89 59.86 24.50
CA LEU A 9 -10.45 59.97 24.85
C LEU A 9 -9.60 59.41 23.69
N ALA A 10 -8.43 60.02 23.44
CA ALA A 10 -7.57 59.69 22.31
C ALA A 10 -6.09 60.03 22.58
N GLN A 11 -5.18 59.33 21.88
CA GLN A 11 -3.80 59.70 21.53
C GLN A 11 -3.35 58.67 20.46
N ALA A 12 -3.11 58.98 19.17
CA ALA A 12 -2.28 60.01 18.51
C ALA A 12 -0.78 59.66 18.54
N GLN A 13 -0.21 59.05 17.47
CA GLN A 13 0.47 59.70 16.29
C GLN A 13 1.99 59.86 16.52
N ALA A 14 2.91 59.93 15.53
CA ALA A 14 2.85 60.12 14.06
C ALA A 14 4.02 59.35 13.34
N GLN A 15 3.95 58.93 12.05
CA GLN A 15 4.45 59.60 10.79
C GLN A 15 6.01 59.72 10.62
N ALA A 16 6.65 59.71 9.43
CA ALA A 16 6.29 59.38 8.02
C ALA A 16 7.56 59.26 7.09
N GLN A 17 7.39 59.28 5.75
CA GLN A 17 8.31 58.94 4.63
C GLN A 17 9.75 59.57 4.48
N VAL A 18 10.53 58.87 3.63
CA VAL A 18 11.73 59.19 2.76
C VAL A 18 11.67 60.53 1.96
N PRO A 19 12.74 61.09 1.26
CA PRO A 19 13.91 60.41 0.60
C PRO A 19 15.30 61.14 0.41
N ALA A 20 16.26 60.39 -0.20
CA ALA A 20 17.29 60.80 -1.24
C ALA A 20 18.71 61.43 -0.97
N LYS A 21 19.76 60.64 -1.33
CA LYS A 21 21.03 60.94 -2.10
C LYS A 21 22.21 61.84 -1.63
N ALA A 22 23.39 61.18 -1.46
CA ALA A 22 24.73 61.43 -2.09
C ALA A 22 25.56 62.71 -1.72
N PRO A 23 26.93 62.80 -1.93
CA PRO A 23 27.78 62.05 -2.91
C PRO A 23 29.30 61.75 -2.60
N LEU A 24 29.92 61.01 -3.55
CA LEU A 24 31.31 61.13 -4.15
C LEU A 24 32.59 60.37 -3.67
N ALA A 25 33.45 60.10 -4.70
CA ALA A 25 34.80 59.49 -4.77
C ALA A 25 34.97 57.99 -4.39
N GLY A 26 35.64 57.07 -5.14
CA GLY A 26 36.35 57.02 -6.45
C GLY A 26 37.23 55.73 -6.50
N GLN A 27 37.76 55.12 -7.59
CA GLN A 27 37.79 55.31 -9.07
C GLN A 27 37.89 53.91 -9.77
N VAL A 28 37.44 53.66 -11.02
CA VAL A 28 38.13 53.68 -12.36
C VAL A 28 39.52 52.95 -12.39
N SER A 29 39.93 52.04 -13.32
CA SER A 29 39.56 51.71 -14.73
C SER A 29 39.81 50.19 -15.05
N THR A 30 38.93 49.40 -15.68
CA THR A 30 38.65 49.18 -17.15
C THR A 30 39.60 48.23 -17.91
N MET A 31 39.09 47.07 -18.39
CA MET A 31 39.18 46.58 -19.80
C MET A 31 38.36 45.28 -20.05
N VAL A 32 38.32 44.78 -21.30
CA VAL A 32 37.29 43.89 -21.90
C VAL A 32 37.92 42.71 -22.66
N THR A 33 37.26 41.53 -22.73
CA THR A 33 37.07 40.69 -23.96
C THR A 33 36.42 39.31 -23.67
N THR A 34 35.63 38.81 -24.62
CA THR A 34 34.85 37.55 -24.64
C THR A 34 35.64 36.35 -25.20
N SER A 35 35.33 35.11 -24.79
CA SER A 35 35.11 33.92 -25.67
C SER A 35 35.07 32.58 -24.91
N THR A 36 34.74 31.49 -25.61
CA THR A 36 34.19 30.23 -25.06
C THR A 36 35.00 29.00 -25.52
N THR A 37 35.21 28.02 -24.63
CA THR A 37 35.54 26.64 -25.04
C THR A 37 34.96 25.59 -24.09
N THR A 38 34.51 24.46 -24.65
CA THR A 38 34.07 23.25 -23.94
C THR A 38 35.17 22.20 -23.85
N THR A 39 35.11 21.31 -22.86
CA THR A 39 35.89 20.06 -22.81
C THR A 39 35.07 18.91 -22.21
N VAL A 40 35.38 17.69 -22.65
CA VAL A 40 34.63 16.46 -22.34
C VAL A 40 35.44 15.55 -21.40
N ALA A 41 34.80 14.97 -20.38
CA ALA A 41 35.42 14.01 -19.48
C ALA A 41 35.33 12.57 -20.04
N LYS A 42 36.38 11.76 -19.83
CA LYS A 42 36.50 10.38 -20.35
C LYS A 42 36.30 9.32 -19.26
N THR A 43 35.82 8.16 -19.66
CA THR A 43 35.84 6.92 -18.88
C THR A 43 37.27 6.48 -18.55
N VAL A 44 37.51 6.02 -17.31
CA VAL A 44 38.73 5.29 -16.91
C VAL A 44 38.35 4.12 -16.01
N THR A 45 38.86 2.94 -16.33
CA THR A 45 38.76 1.71 -15.53
C THR A 45 40.15 1.39 -14.97
N VAL A 46 40.33 1.08 -13.68
CA VAL A 46 41.46 0.24 -13.18
C VAL A 46 41.37 -0.17 -11.68
N THR A 47 41.46 -1.48 -11.44
CA THR A 47 41.91 -2.23 -10.24
C THR A 47 41.29 -2.11 -8.83
N ARG A 48 41.41 -3.24 -8.12
CA ARG A 48 41.00 -3.56 -6.73
C ARG A 48 42.21 -3.58 -5.79
N PRO A 49 42.12 -3.00 -4.58
CA PRO A 49 42.79 -3.50 -3.39
C PRO A 49 41.82 -4.26 -2.45
N THR A 50 42.35 -5.15 -1.60
CA THR A 50 41.58 -5.96 -0.64
C THR A 50 41.46 -5.27 0.71
N GLY A 51 40.26 -5.27 1.30
CA GLY A 51 40.03 -4.89 2.69
C GLY A 51 38.95 -5.77 3.31
N VAL A 52 39.30 -6.58 4.31
CA VAL A 52 38.34 -7.43 5.01
C VAL A 52 37.65 -6.60 6.09
N SER A 53 36.32 -6.55 6.07
CA SER A 53 35.54 -5.88 7.11
C SER A 53 34.22 -6.61 7.32
N PHE A 54 34.07 -7.18 8.51
CA PHE A 54 32.80 -7.74 8.95
C PHE A 54 31.80 -6.60 9.11
N LYS A 55 30.69 -6.63 8.36
CA LYS A 55 29.51 -5.82 8.65
C LYS A 55 28.30 -6.72 8.81
N LYS A 56 27.59 -6.45 9.90
CA LYS A 56 26.36 -7.09 10.36
C LYS A 56 25.16 -6.46 9.65
N ASP A 57 23.99 -7.09 9.78
CA ASP A 57 22.67 -6.50 9.51
C ASP A 57 22.39 -6.07 8.05
N VAL A 58 22.23 -7.07 7.17
CA VAL A 58 21.36 -6.96 5.99
C VAL A 58 20.18 -7.92 6.23
N PRO A 59 18.91 -7.49 6.13
CA PRO A 59 17.77 -8.40 6.26
C PRO A 59 17.78 -9.45 5.14
N PRO A 60 17.40 -10.71 5.40
CA PRO A 60 17.15 -11.66 4.32
C PRO A 60 15.92 -11.21 3.53
N SER A 61 16.10 -10.87 2.25
CA SER A 61 14.98 -10.73 1.31
C SER A 61 14.36 -12.11 1.11
N ILE A 62 13.22 -12.36 1.75
CA ILE A 62 12.47 -13.63 1.63
C ILE A 62 11.73 -13.63 0.29
N ASN A 63 12.48 -13.81 -0.78
CA ASN A 63 11.98 -13.95 -2.16
C ASN A 63 11.45 -15.37 -2.37
N THR A 64 10.45 -15.77 -1.57
CA THR A 64 9.86 -17.11 -1.59
C THR A 64 8.34 -17.06 -1.43
N THR A 65 7.69 -16.24 -2.27
CA THR A 65 6.27 -16.40 -2.58
C THR A 65 6.08 -17.74 -3.30
N ASN A 66 5.88 -18.82 -2.54
CA ASN A 66 5.54 -20.12 -3.10
C ASN A 66 4.07 -20.11 -3.52
N ILE A 67 3.83 -19.64 -4.76
CA ILE A 67 2.51 -19.53 -5.37
C ILE A 67 1.98 -20.91 -5.80
N ASP A 68 2.84 -21.94 -5.82
CA ASP A 68 2.51 -23.26 -6.37
C ASP A 68 1.36 -23.93 -5.61
N THR A 69 1.26 -23.74 -4.29
CA THR A 69 0.11 -24.22 -3.49
C THR A 69 -1.23 -23.64 -3.97
N LEU A 70 -1.24 -22.36 -4.37
CA LEU A 70 -2.45 -21.68 -4.88
C LEU A 70 -2.73 -22.03 -6.35
N LEU A 71 -1.69 -22.32 -7.14
CA LEU A 71 -1.82 -22.83 -8.51
C LEU A 71 -2.37 -24.27 -8.52
N VAL A 72 -1.91 -25.14 -7.62
CA VAL A 72 -2.44 -26.51 -7.49
C VAL A 72 -3.91 -26.50 -7.03
N ALA A 73 -4.30 -25.58 -6.13
CA ALA A 73 -5.70 -25.38 -5.75
C ALA A 73 -6.58 -24.82 -6.90
N THR A 74 -5.97 -24.24 -7.94
CA THR A 74 -6.69 -23.70 -9.11
C THR A 74 -7.11 -24.78 -10.11
N ASP A 75 -6.51 -25.97 -10.10
CA ASP A 75 -6.70 -27.00 -11.15
C ASP A 75 -8.15 -27.54 -11.30
N GLN A 76 -9.07 -27.16 -10.40
CA GLN A 76 -10.51 -27.44 -10.51
C GLN A 76 -11.32 -26.35 -11.26
N THR A 77 -10.70 -25.30 -11.82
CA THR A 77 -11.41 -24.20 -12.51
C THR A 77 -11.82 -24.51 -13.96
N GLU A 78 -12.63 -25.55 -14.19
CA GLU A 78 -13.13 -25.98 -15.51
C GLU A 78 -13.94 -24.92 -16.34
N ARG A 79 -14.06 -23.66 -15.87
CA ARG A 79 -14.92 -22.64 -16.49
C ARG A 79 -14.35 -21.21 -16.56
N ILE A 80 -13.09 -20.98 -16.18
CA ILE A 80 -12.47 -19.66 -16.36
C ILE A 80 -11.91 -19.59 -17.78
N VAL A 81 -12.50 -18.73 -18.61
CA VAL A 81 -12.01 -18.49 -19.98
C VAL A 81 -10.75 -17.62 -19.89
N GLU A 82 -9.61 -18.19 -20.26
CA GLU A 82 -8.35 -17.44 -20.31
C GLU A 82 -8.36 -16.42 -21.47
N PRO A 83 -8.12 -15.13 -21.21
CA PRO A 83 -8.00 -14.12 -22.25
C PRO A 83 -6.68 -14.28 -23.02
N PRO A 84 -6.63 -13.88 -24.31
CA PRO A 84 -5.41 -13.84 -25.09
C PRO A 84 -4.28 -13.05 -24.42
N GLU A 85 -3.03 -13.44 -24.66
CA GLU A 85 -1.82 -12.81 -24.07
C GLU A 85 -1.82 -11.28 -24.17
N ASN A 86 -2.17 -10.73 -25.34
CA ASN A 86 -2.25 -9.28 -25.58
C ASN A 86 -3.36 -8.55 -24.77
N ILE A 87 -4.25 -9.30 -24.12
CA ILE A 87 -5.27 -8.79 -23.18
C ILE A 87 -4.75 -8.97 -21.74
N GLN A 88 -4.08 -10.09 -21.43
CA GLN A 88 -3.38 -10.28 -20.15
C GLN A 88 -2.34 -9.19 -19.89
N GLU A 89 -1.50 -8.88 -20.89
CA GLU A 89 -0.52 -7.79 -20.83
C GLU A 89 -1.17 -6.44 -20.54
N LYS A 90 -2.31 -6.13 -21.18
CA LYS A 90 -3.05 -4.89 -20.93
C LYS A 90 -3.66 -4.85 -19.53
N ILE A 91 -4.24 -5.95 -19.05
CA ILE A 91 -4.76 -6.05 -17.68
C ILE A 91 -3.64 -5.82 -16.67
N ALA A 92 -2.47 -6.45 -16.88
CA ALA A 92 -1.30 -6.24 -16.05
C ALA A 92 -0.79 -4.79 -16.12
N PHE A 93 -0.74 -4.17 -17.31
CA PHE A 93 -0.36 -2.77 -17.49
C PHE A 93 -1.32 -1.80 -16.80
N ILE A 94 -2.64 -2.05 -16.85
CA ILE A 94 -3.67 -1.28 -16.17
C ILE A 94 -3.44 -1.31 -14.65
N PHE A 95 -3.32 -2.50 -14.04
CA PHE A 95 -3.11 -2.61 -12.59
C PHE A 95 -1.69 -2.18 -12.15
N ASN A 96 -0.66 -2.31 -12.99
CA ASN A 96 0.69 -1.80 -12.70
C ASN A 96 0.76 -0.27 -12.65
N ASN A 97 -0.08 0.42 -13.43
CA ASN A 97 -0.10 1.88 -13.53
C ASN A 97 -1.34 2.51 -12.86
N LEU A 98 -2.04 1.76 -12.00
CA LEU A 98 -3.24 2.24 -11.32
C LEU A 98 -2.88 3.21 -10.20
N SER A 99 -3.64 4.30 -10.08
CA SER A 99 -3.48 5.31 -9.04
C SER A 99 -4.80 6.04 -8.80
N GLN A 100 -4.91 6.78 -7.68
CA GLN A 100 -6.13 7.52 -7.37
C GLN A 100 -6.43 8.63 -8.41
N SER A 101 -5.41 9.18 -9.08
CA SER A 101 -5.58 10.28 -10.06
C SER A 101 -5.95 9.81 -11.47
N ASN A 102 -5.67 8.56 -11.85
CA ASN A 102 -6.05 7.98 -13.14
C ASN A 102 -7.12 6.86 -13.04
N MET A 103 -7.68 6.67 -11.85
CA MET A 103 -8.67 5.63 -11.51
C MET A 103 -9.78 5.49 -12.57
N THR A 104 -10.54 6.56 -12.83
CA THR A 104 -11.66 6.55 -13.78
C THR A 104 -11.23 6.21 -15.21
N GLN A 105 -10.07 6.71 -15.65
CA GLN A 105 -9.52 6.40 -16.97
C GLN A 105 -9.16 4.90 -17.08
N LYS A 106 -8.52 4.36 -16.04
CA LYS A 106 -8.11 2.95 -15.98
C LYS A 106 -9.30 1.98 -15.87
N VAL A 107 -10.40 2.41 -15.26
CA VAL A 107 -11.68 1.68 -15.25
C VAL A 107 -12.29 1.60 -16.65
N GLU A 108 -12.38 2.71 -17.39
CA GLU A 108 -12.91 2.70 -18.76
C GLU A 108 -11.98 1.94 -19.73
N GLU A 109 -10.66 2.11 -19.62
CA GLU A 109 -9.66 1.36 -20.40
C GLU A 109 -9.77 -0.16 -20.19
N LEU A 110 -10.09 -0.61 -18.96
CA LEU A 110 -10.39 -2.02 -18.68
C LEU A 110 -11.70 -2.45 -19.34
N LYS A 111 -12.78 -1.66 -19.24
CA LYS A 111 -14.09 -1.98 -19.83
C LYS A 111 -14.07 -2.02 -21.36
N GLU A 112 -13.27 -1.18 -22.01
CA GLU A 112 -13.08 -1.20 -23.47
C GLU A 112 -12.18 -2.36 -23.92
N THR A 113 -11.18 -2.74 -23.11
CA THR A 113 -10.23 -3.81 -23.44
C THR A 113 -10.78 -5.21 -23.15
N VAL A 114 -11.50 -5.37 -22.04
CA VAL A 114 -11.86 -6.67 -21.47
C VAL A 114 -13.36 -6.91 -21.63
N LYS A 115 -13.70 -7.84 -22.50
CA LYS A 115 -15.05 -8.40 -22.63
C LYS A 115 -15.50 -9.08 -21.33
N GLU A 116 -16.81 -9.13 -21.10
CA GLU A 116 -17.42 -9.77 -19.94
C GLU A 116 -17.06 -11.27 -19.80
N GLU A 117 -16.83 -11.98 -20.91
CA GLU A 117 -16.38 -13.39 -20.92
C GLU A 117 -15.04 -13.62 -20.18
N PHE A 118 -14.19 -12.60 -20.04
CA PHE A 118 -12.90 -12.66 -19.35
C PHE A 118 -12.93 -12.07 -17.93
N MET A 119 -14.05 -11.49 -17.49
CA MET A 119 -14.17 -10.91 -16.14
C MET A 119 -13.90 -11.92 -14.99
N PRO A 120 -14.25 -13.22 -15.10
CA PRO A 120 -13.83 -14.21 -14.11
C PRO A 120 -12.30 -14.28 -13.98
N TRP A 121 -11.57 -14.31 -15.10
CA TRP A 121 -10.09 -14.32 -15.11
C TRP A 121 -9.50 -13.04 -14.51
N VAL A 122 -10.08 -11.86 -14.80
CA VAL A 122 -9.63 -10.61 -14.17
C VAL A 122 -9.84 -10.64 -12.65
N SER A 123 -10.93 -11.25 -12.17
CA SER A 123 -11.17 -11.37 -10.72
C SER A 123 -10.11 -12.27 -10.06
N GLN A 124 -9.76 -13.38 -10.72
CA GLN A 124 -8.69 -14.28 -10.31
C GLN A 124 -7.31 -13.61 -10.33
N TYR A 125 -6.96 -12.91 -11.41
CA TYR A 125 -5.72 -12.14 -11.50
C TYR A 125 -5.61 -11.10 -10.38
N LEU A 126 -6.68 -10.32 -10.15
CA LEU A 126 -6.70 -9.29 -9.11
C LEU A 126 -6.49 -9.89 -7.72
N VAL A 127 -7.19 -10.97 -7.36
CA VAL A 127 -7.04 -11.60 -6.04
C VAL A 127 -5.69 -12.31 -5.91
N MET A 128 -5.38 -13.24 -6.83
CA MET A 128 -4.26 -14.17 -6.68
C MET A 128 -2.89 -13.56 -7.01
N LYS A 129 -2.82 -12.56 -7.90
CA LYS A 129 -1.55 -11.94 -8.34
C LYS A 129 -1.32 -10.54 -7.80
N ARG A 130 -2.34 -9.83 -7.29
CA ARG A 130 -2.22 -8.46 -6.76
C ARG A 130 -2.56 -8.36 -5.28
N VAL A 131 -3.83 -8.54 -4.91
CA VAL A 131 -4.33 -8.39 -3.52
C VAL A 131 -3.60 -9.31 -2.55
N SER A 132 -3.23 -10.53 -2.98
CA SER A 132 -2.44 -11.50 -2.21
C SER A 132 -1.05 -11.02 -1.77
N ILE A 133 -0.41 -10.10 -2.53
CA ILE A 133 1.00 -9.70 -2.34
C ILE A 133 1.22 -8.18 -2.18
N GLU A 134 0.20 -7.36 -2.44
CA GLU A 134 0.27 -5.89 -2.40
C GLU A 134 -0.66 -5.27 -1.33
N PRO A 135 -0.43 -5.51 -0.02
CA PRO A 135 -1.30 -5.00 1.06
C PRO A 135 -1.43 -3.48 1.05
N ASN A 136 -0.38 -2.76 0.66
CA ASN A 136 -0.36 -1.30 0.58
C ASN A 136 -1.33 -0.72 -0.48
N PHE A 137 -1.79 -1.54 -1.44
CA PHE A 137 -2.71 -1.13 -2.50
C PHE A 137 -4.15 -1.64 -2.30
N HIS A 138 -4.47 -2.32 -1.18
CA HIS A 138 -5.84 -2.81 -0.91
C HIS A 138 -6.91 -1.71 -1.01
N SER A 139 -6.68 -0.53 -0.43
CA SER A 139 -7.60 0.61 -0.53
C SER A 139 -7.71 1.18 -1.95
N LEU A 140 -6.66 1.06 -2.76
CA LEU A 140 -6.69 1.45 -4.18
C LEU A 140 -7.56 0.47 -4.99
N TYR A 141 -7.43 -0.83 -4.73
CA TYR A 141 -8.25 -1.87 -5.37
C TYR A 141 -9.71 -1.83 -4.90
N SER A 142 -10.00 -1.48 -3.64
CA SER A 142 -11.39 -1.22 -3.19
C SER A 142 -12.01 -0.06 -3.98
N ASN A 143 -11.32 1.09 -4.03
CA ASN A 143 -11.78 2.25 -4.81
C ASN A 143 -11.98 1.92 -6.30
N PHE A 144 -11.19 1.00 -6.86
CA PHE A 144 -11.36 0.52 -8.23
C PHE A 144 -12.68 -0.24 -8.42
N LEU A 145 -13.03 -1.16 -7.52
CA LEU A 145 -14.32 -1.87 -7.55
C LEU A 145 -15.52 -0.91 -7.40
N ASP A 146 -15.40 0.07 -6.50
CA ASP A 146 -16.42 1.10 -6.28
C ASP A 146 -16.57 2.08 -7.46
N THR A 147 -15.52 2.26 -8.25
CA THR A 147 -15.53 3.09 -9.47
C THR A 147 -16.03 2.30 -10.69
N LEU A 148 -15.65 1.02 -10.80
CA LEU A 148 -16.08 0.09 -11.86
C LEU A 148 -17.59 -0.21 -11.80
N LYS A 149 -18.18 -0.22 -10.60
CA LYS A 149 -19.64 -0.36 -10.36
C LYS A 149 -20.30 -1.58 -11.01
N ASN A 150 -19.53 -2.63 -11.27
CA ASN A 150 -20.06 -3.91 -11.75
C ASN A 150 -20.33 -4.85 -10.55
N PRO A 151 -21.60 -5.04 -10.12
CA PRO A 151 -21.92 -5.86 -8.95
C PRO A 151 -21.65 -7.35 -9.17
N GLU A 152 -21.66 -7.82 -10.43
CA GLU A 152 -21.34 -9.20 -10.77
C GLU A 152 -19.83 -9.45 -10.70
N PHE A 153 -19.00 -8.53 -11.21
CA PHE A 153 -17.55 -8.57 -11.00
C PHE A 153 -17.18 -8.49 -9.51
N ASN A 154 -17.84 -7.61 -8.74
CA ASN A 154 -17.61 -7.52 -7.30
C ASN A 154 -17.96 -8.84 -6.59
N LYS A 155 -19.00 -9.56 -7.06
CA LYS A 155 -19.34 -10.91 -6.59
C LYS A 155 -18.31 -11.96 -7.03
N MET A 156 -17.74 -11.86 -8.24
CA MET A 156 -16.64 -12.73 -8.69
C MET A 156 -15.40 -12.54 -7.81
N VAL A 157 -14.94 -11.30 -7.61
CA VAL A 157 -13.79 -10.96 -6.74
C VAL A 157 -14.03 -11.42 -5.31
N LEU A 158 -15.25 -11.27 -4.77
CA LEU A 158 -15.60 -11.74 -3.43
C LEU A 158 -15.60 -13.28 -3.34
N ASN A 159 -16.17 -13.98 -4.31
CA ASN A 159 -16.15 -15.45 -4.37
C ASN A 159 -14.72 -15.99 -4.51
N GLU A 160 -13.90 -15.35 -5.33
CA GLU A 160 -12.49 -15.67 -5.52
C GLU A 160 -11.70 -15.46 -4.22
N THR A 161 -11.92 -14.33 -3.54
CA THR A 161 -11.35 -14.04 -2.22
C THR A 161 -11.78 -15.10 -1.20
N TYR A 162 -13.06 -15.50 -1.17
CA TYR A 162 -13.52 -16.59 -0.32
C TYR A 162 -12.94 -17.95 -0.69
N ARG A 163 -12.65 -18.26 -1.97
CA ARG A 163 -12.00 -19.53 -2.34
C ARG A 163 -10.60 -19.58 -1.74
N ASN A 164 -9.78 -18.57 -2.05
CA ASN A 164 -8.42 -18.43 -1.51
C ASN A 164 -8.39 -18.39 0.04
N ILE A 165 -9.38 -17.78 0.70
CA ILE A 165 -9.50 -17.77 2.18
C ILE A 165 -10.07 -19.09 2.74
N LYS A 166 -10.88 -19.85 1.99
CA LYS A 166 -11.40 -21.15 2.44
C LYS A 166 -10.34 -22.24 2.31
N ASP A 167 -9.53 -22.17 1.26
CA ASP A 167 -8.37 -23.03 1.06
C ASP A 167 -7.29 -22.71 2.14
N LEU A 168 -7.21 -21.45 2.57
CA LEU A 168 -6.45 -21.00 3.73
C LEU A 168 -7.25 -21.14 5.03
N ASP A 169 -7.47 -22.37 5.52
CA ASP A 169 -8.10 -22.60 6.83
C ASP A 169 -7.31 -21.92 7.96
N VAL A 170 -7.78 -20.74 8.35
CA VAL A 170 -7.16 -19.86 9.36
C VAL A 170 -7.01 -20.55 10.71
N LYS A 171 -7.92 -21.47 11.06
CA LYS A 171 -7.81 -22.22 12.32
C LYS A 171 -6.72 -23.28 12.23
N SER A 172 -6.68 -24.06 11.15
CA SER A 172 -5.61 -25.04 10.94
C SER A 172 -4.24 -24.36 10.78
N LEU A 173 -4.17 -23.19 10.14
CA LEU A 173 -2.95 -22.38 10.01
C LEU A 173 -2.39 -21.94 11.37
N LEU A 174 -3.24 -21.52 12.32
CA LEU A 174 -2.82 -21.20 13.69
C LEU A 174 -2.32 -22.44 14.45
N LEU A 175 -2.99 -23.58 14.29
CA LEU A 175 -2.60 -24.84 14.94
C LEU A 175 -1.28 -25.39 14.38
N GLU A 176 -1.09 -25.35 13.06
CA GLU A 176 0.20 -25.68 12.42
C GLU A 176 1.31 -24.73 12.87
N ALA A 177 1.03 -23.42 12.96
CA ALA A 177 2.01 -22.44 13.41
C ALA A 177 2.42 -22.69 14.87
N TYR A 178 1.48 -23.09 15.74
CA TYR A 178 1.79 -23.51 17.10
C TYR A 178 2.69 -24.74 17.14
N VAL A 179 2.40 -25.78 16.33
CA VAL A 179 3.23 -27.00 16.23
C VAL A 179 4.62 -26.73 15.66
N LYS A 180 4.76 -25.81 14.70
CA LYS A 180 6.05 -25.33 14.16
C LYS A 180 6.78 -24.38 15.14
N GLY A 181 6.07 -23.82 16.11
CA GLY A 181 6.60 -23.06 17.24
C GLY A 181 6.74 -21.55 17.01
N GLN A 182 7.39 -20.90 17.99
CA GLN A 182 7.45 -19.44 18.18
C GLN A 182 8.00 -18.61 17.00
N GLN A 183 8.56 -19.22 15.95
CA GLN A 183 8.98 -18.51 14.74
C GLN A 183 7.90 -18.46 13.66
N GLU A 184 7.08 -19.51 13.51
CA GLU A 184 5.96 -19.49 12.55
C GLU A 184 4.82 -18.62 13.08
N LEU A 185 4.51 -18.74 14.38
CA LEU A 185 3.56 -17.87 15.08
C LEU A 185 3.88 -16.37 14.91
N LEU A 186 5.17 -16.03 14.75
CA LEU A 186 5.62 -14.64 14.55
C LEU A 186 5.13 -14.02 13.24
N TYR A 187 4.84 -14.84 12.22
CA TYR A 187 4.26 -14.40 10.95
C TYR A 187 2.74 -14.63 10.92
N VAL A 188 2.27 -15.76 11.45
CA VAL A 188 0.86 -16.17 11.34
C VAL A 188 -0.05 -15.35 12.25
N VAL A 189 0.32 -15.07 13.51
CA VAL A 189 -0.57 -14.33 14.43
C VAL A 189 -0.84 -12.90 13.92
N PRO A 190 0.16 -12.08 13.52
CA PRO A 190 -0.11 -10.76 12.94
C PRO A 190 -0.90 -10.80 11.62
N PHE A 191 -0.68 -11.84 10.80
CA PHE A 191 -1.48 -12.05 9.59
C PHE A 191 -2.96 -12.28 9.93
N VAL A 192 -3.26 -13.19 10.85
CA VAL A 192 -4.64 -13.49 11.25
C VAL A 192 -5.29 -12.29 11.93
N ALA A 193 -4.56 -11.56 12.79
CA ALA A 193 -5.05 -10.33 13.39
C ALA A 193 -5.45 -9.30 12.31
N LYS A 194 -4.64 -9.14 11.25
CA LYS A 194 -4.96 -8.21 10.15
C LYS A 194 -6.17 -8.63 9.32
N VAL A 195 -6.40 -9.92 9.14
CA VAL A 195 -7.63 -10.45 8.51
C VAL A 195 -8.85 -10.17 9.40
N LEU A 196 -8.75 -10.41 10.70
CA LEU A 196 -9.85 -10.21 11.65
C LEU A 196 -10.15 -8.73 11.94
N GLU A 197 -9.17 -7.83 11.84
CA GLU A 197 -9.38 -6.36 11.94
C GLU A 197 -10.36 -5.85 10.87
N SER A 198 -10.45 -6.51 9.71
CA SER A 198 -11.47 -6.17 8.69
C SER A 198 -12.86 -6.74 9.00
N SER A 199 -12.95 -7.76 9.85
CA SER A 199 -14.21 -8.40 10.22
C SER A 199 -15.09 -7.51 11.09
N ILE A 200 -14.53 -6.65 11.95
CA ILE A 200 -15.31 -5.73 12.80
C ILE A 200 -16.17 -4.74 11.97
N ARG A 201 -15.71 -4.40 10.76
CA ARG A 201 -16.42 -3.52 9.81
C ARG A 201 -17.44 -4.28 8.94
N SER A 202 -17.40 -5.61 8.92
CA SER A 202 -18.31 -6.43 8.13
C SER A 202 -19.62 -6.69 8.87
N VAL A 203 -20.76 -6.43 8.21
CA VAL A 203 -22.08 -6.81 8.73
C VAL A 203 -22.27 -8.32 8.86
N VAL A 204 -21.45 -9.13 8.19
CA VAL A 204 -21.49 -10.60 8.22
C VAL A 204 -20.51 -11.17 9.24
N PHE A 205 -19.25 -10.69 9.27
CA PHE A 205 -18.17 -11.31 10.05
C PHE A 205 -17.85 -10.64 11.39
N ARG A 206 -18.46 -9.49 11.73
CA ARG A 206 -18.28 -8.94 13.08
C ARG A 206 -18.78 -9.93 14.14
N PRO A 207 -18.21 -9.92 15.36
CA PRO A 207 -18.74 -10.70 16.48
C PRO A 207 -20.26 -10.45 16.68
N PRO A 208 -21.06 -11.48 17.02
CA PRO A 208 -20.66 -12.83 17.40
C PRO A 208 -20.74 -13.86 16.23
N ASN A 209 -20.26 -13.53 15.03
CA ASN A 209 -20.19 -14.50 13.93
C ASN A 209 -19.43 -15.80 14.34
N PRO A 210 -19.99 -17.01 14.11
CA PRO A 210 -19.37 -18.26 14.57
C PRO A 210 -17.97 -18.56 14.03
N TRP A 211 -17.64 -18.18 12.78
CA TRP A 211 -16.31 -18.37 12.19
C TRP A 211 -15.30 -17.43 12.86
N THR A 212 -15.66 -16.15 13.00
CA THR A 212 -14.85 -15.14 13.69
C THR A 212 -14.59 -15.54 15.14
N MET A 213 -15.64 -15.94 15.88
CA MET A 213 -15.52 -16.40 17.26
C MET A 213 -14.68 -17.67 17.39
N ALA A 214 -14.77 -18.61 16.42
CA ALA A 214 -13.95 -19.82 16.43
C ALA A 214 -12.44 -19.53 16.28
N ILE A 215 -12.06 -18.45 15.59
CA ILE A 215 -10.66 -18.01 15.47
C ILE A 215 -10.26 -17.20 16.71
N MET A 216 -11.10 -16.26 17.18
CA MET A 216 -10.83 -15.49 18.39
C MET A 216 -10.62 -16.38 19.62
N ASN A 217 -11.38 -17.49 19.74
CA ASN A 217 -11.19 -18.46 20.82
C ASN A 217 -9.81 -19.14 20.75
N VAL A 218 -9.32 -19.49 19.56
CA VAL A 218 -7.98 -20.10 19.39
C VAL A 218 -6.87 -19.07 19.68
N LEU A 219 -7.07 -17.79 19.34
CA LEU A 219 -6.16 -16.72 19.75
C LEU A 219 -6.18 -16.50 21.27
N ALA A 220 -7.34 -16.61 21.92
CA ALA A 220 -7.46 -16.52 23.38
C ALA A 220 -6.86 -17.75 24.11
N GLU A 221 -6.89 -18.94 23.51
CA GLU A 221 -6.15 -20.12 23.97
C GLU A 221 -4.64 -19.88 23.84
N LEU A 222 -4.16 -19.44 22.66
CA LEU A 222 -2.75 -19.09 22.45
C LEU A 222 -2.25 -17.99 23.40
N HIS A 223 -3.07 -17.00 23.73
CA HIS A 223 -2.71 -15.93 24.67
C HIS A 223 -2.37 -16.46 26.07
N GLN A 224 -3.02 -17.54 26.52
CA GLN A 224 -2.79 -18.14 27.84
C GLN A 224 -1.46 -18.89 27.95
N GLU A 225 -0.85 -19.30 26.84
CA GLU A 225 0.44 -20.00 26.81
C GLU A 225 1.53 -19.15 27.48
N HIS A 226 2.14 -19.68 28.55
CA HIS A 226 3.13 -18.94 29.35
C HIS A 226 4.32 -18.44 28.52
N ASP A 227 4.81 -19.28 27.61
CA ASP A 227 6.02 -19.03 26.84
C ASP A 227 5.76 -18.34 25.48
N LEU A 228 4.52 -17.91 25.20
CA LEU A 228 4.20 -17.10 24.01
C LEU A 228 4.93 -15.75 24.08
N LYS A 229 5.68 -15.41 23.03
CA LYS A 229 6.40 -14.14 22.90
C LYS A 229 5.46 -12.95 23.20
N LEU A 230 5.92 -12.03 24.04
CA LEU A 230 5.11 -10.90 24.54
C LEU A 230 4.52 -10.01 23.42
N ASN A 231 5.23 -9.85 22.29
CA ASN A 231 4.69 -9.11 21.15
C ASN A 231 3.47 -9.79 20.50
N LEU A 232 3.36 -11.13 20.58
CA LEU A 232 2.20 -11.87 20.08
C LEU A 232 1.02 -11.82 21.06
N LYS A 233 1.29 -11.77 22.37
CA LYS A 233 0.25 -11.44 23.38
C LYS A 233 -0.33 -10.05 23.10
N PHE A 234 0.50 -9.05 22.84
CA PHE A 234 0.04 -7.70 22.48
C PHE A 234 -0.77 -7.64 21.17
N GLU A 235 -0.38 -8.36 20.11
CA GLU A 235 -1.18 -8.43 18.86
C GLU A 235 -2.59 -9.00 19.12
N ILE A 236 -2.70 -10.01 20.00
CA ILE A 236 -3.99 -10.59 20.38
C ILE A 236 -4.80 -9.63 21.27
N GLU A 237 -4.16 -8.96 22.22
CA GLU A 237 -4.79 -7.95 23.10
C GLU A 237 -5.31 -6.73 22.32
N VAL A 238 -4.62 -6.31 21.25
CA VAL A 238 -5.02 -5.18 20.38
C VAL A 238 -6.19 -5.55 19.45
N LEU A 239 -6.46 -6.84 19.25
CA LEU A 239 -7.54 -7.35 18.40
C LEU A 239 -8.89 -7.52 19.12
N CYS A 240 -8.89 -7.57 20.46
CA CYS A 240 -10.05 -7.92 21.30
C CYS A 240 -10.95 -6.72 21.65
#